data_AF-A0A841BYP3-F1
#
_entry.id   AF-A0A841BYP3-F1
#
_cell.length_a   1.000
_cell.length_b   1.000
_cell.length_c   1.000
_cell.angle_alpha   90.00
_cell.angle_beta   90.00
_cell.angle_gamma   90.00
#
_symmetry.space_group_name_H-M   'P 1'
#
loop_
_entity.id
_entity.type
_entity.pdbx_description
1 polymer ?
#
loop_
_entity_poly.entity_id
_entity_poly.type
_entity_poly.pdbx_seq_one_letter_code
_entity_poly.pdbx_strand_id
1 'polypeptide(L)'
;MSTTTRAGALGYHLPSALRLGEHAARRVLRLEHGANALPIGHILCYLGLFAFALTSPWSMAPLVAVPTFTLLLLLSYSITIGVLHMHAHRPLFVGAGANRVLDVLCCVPSWLSAAEMRTVHVVNHHRFDDGPGDVTSTVTYERGLRALWYWLRYAYIVRRATVRSLFAADASAQRRLRRRTFVIDLSLVLAAMGVLTAVFPLRMLVFYWVPFLLTHLTSGYFAWLTHAPARAFEGGSASINTVGNVLNFFIFNQGYHSVHHRYPGIHWTEIPDKLDYMLGIEPEVIVPYWVTLHSAWRIVAPDRFRNAPFGTRWQARLERRLAAGSARSRRLPWFAWI
;
A
#
# COMPACT_ATOMS: atom_id res chain seq x y z
N MET A 1 -20.79 29.04 -18.79
CA MET A 1 -19.42 29.47 -18.42
C MET A 1 -19.23 29.27 -16.93
N SER A 2 -18.38 28.33 -16.54
CA SER A 2 -17.53 28.35 -15.32
C SER A 2 -16.99 26.92 -15.11
N THR A 3 -16.06 26.53 -15.97
CA THR A 3 -15.16 25.40 -15.71
C THR A 3 -14.00 25.94 -14.89
N THR A 4 -14.18 26.04 -13.58
CA THR A 4 -13.06 26.20 -12.65
C THR A 4 -12.29 24.89 -12.60
N THR A 5 -11.34 24.74 -13.53
CA THR A 5 -10.22 23.82 -13.36
C THR A 5 -9.48 24.25 -12.11
N ARG A 6 -9.71 23.57 -10.98
CA ARG A 6 -8.75 23.54 -9.87
C ARG A 6 -7.46 22.92 -10.41
N ALA A 7 -6.61 23.75 -11.01
CA ALA A 7 -5.18 23.62 -10.82
C ALA A 7 -4.95 23.96 -9.34
N GLY A 8 -5.18 22.97 -8.46
CA GLY A 8 -4.77 23.07 -7.07
C GLY A 8 -3.28 23.34 -7.09
N ALA A 9 -2.88 24.50 -6.57
CA ALA A 9 -1.50 24.87 -6.42
C ALA A 9 -0.80 23.73 -5.67
N LEU A 10 0.11 23.03 -6.34
CA LEU A 10 1.02 22.11 -5.68
C LEU A 10 1.66 22.91 -4.54
N GLY A 11 1.52 22.45 -3.29
CA GLY A 11 2.12 23.09 -2.12
C GLY A 11 3.65 23.07 -2.11
N TYR A 12 4.28 22.65 -3.21
CA TYR A 12 5.70 22.46 -3.36
C TYR A 12 6.16 22.68 -4.82
N HIS A 13 7.40 23.15 -4.98
CA HIS A 13 7.99 23.37 -6.30
C HIS A 13 8.51 22.06 -6.91
N LEU A 14 7.97 21.70 -8.08
CA LEU A 14 8.53 20.64 -8.94
C LEU A 14 9.55 21.23 -9.94
N PRO A 15 10.67 20.55 -10.25
CA PRO A 15 11.52 20.87 -11.39
C PRO A 15 10.73 21.01 -12.69
N SER A 16 11.13 21.92 -13.58
CA SER A 16 10.42 22.24 -14.83
C SER A 16 10.12 21.00 -15.69
N ALA A 17 11.10 20.10 -15.84
CA ALA A 17 10.94 18.85 -16.58
C ALA A 17 9.86 17.93 -15.97
N LEU A 18 9.83 17.80 -14.63
CA LEU A 18 8.81 17.00 -13.94
C LEU A 18 7.42 17.62 -14.07
N ARG A 19 7.30 18.95 -13.99
CA ARG A 19 6.02 19.65 -14.20
C ARG A 19 5.47 19.42 -15.60
N LEU A 20 6.31 19.51 -16.62
CA LEU A 20 5.92 19.25 -18.02
C LEU A 20 5.48 17.80 -18.20
N GLY A 21 6.25 16.85 -17.66
CA GLY A 21 5.91 15.43 -17.69
C GLY A 21 4.58 15.12 -17.00
N GLU A 22 4.35 15.69 -15.80
CA GLU A 22 3.08 15.54 -15.09
C GLU A 22 1.90 16.12 -15.86
N HIS A 23 2.05 17.31 -16.43
CA HIS A 23 1.00 17.96 -17.20
C HIS A 23 0.65 17.16 -18.45
N ALA A 24 1.66 16.65 -19.16
CA ALA A 24 1.48 15.75 -20.29
C ALA A 24 0.77 14.46 -19.86
N ALA A 25 1.25 13.79 -18.80
CA ALA A 25 0.63 12.57 -18.28
C ALA A 25 -0.82 12.79 -17.87
N ARG A 26 -1.12 13.88 -17.15
CA ARG A 26 -2.49 14.25 -16.75
C ARG A 26 -3.40 14.47 -17.96
N ARG A 27 -2.93 15.17 -18.99
CA ARG A 27 -3.73 15.45 -20.19
C ARG A 27 -3.93 14.22 -21.07
N VAL A 28 -2.85 13.50 -21.37
CA VAL A 28 -2.83 12.39 -22.32
C VAL A 28 -3.48 11.14 -21.72
N LEU A 29 -3.06 10.75 -20.51
CA LEU A 29 -3.54 9.53 -19.85
C LEU A 29 -4.79 9.78 -18.98
N ARG A 30 -5.26 11.03 -18.89
CA ARG A 30 -6.38 11.44 -18.02
C ARG A 30 -6.19 11.01 -16.57
N LEU A 31 -4.96 11.16 -16.05
CA LEU A 31 -4.65 10.91 -14.65
C LEU A 31 -5.36 11.92 -13.75
N GLU A 32 -5.77 11.46 -12.57
CA GLU A 32 -6.32 12.33 -11.53
C GLU A 32 -5.25 13.33 -11.06
N HIS A 33 -4.00 12.84 -10.89
CA HIS A 33 -2.80 13.63 -10.62
C HIS A 33 -1.65 13.17 -11.53
N GLY A 34 -0.82 14.09 -12.04
CA GLY A 34 0.27 13.76 -12.98
C GLY A 34 1.29 12.76 -12.43
N ALA A 35 1.64 12.89 -11.15
CA ALA A 35 2.47 11.93 -10.41
C ALA A 35 1.97 10.47 -10.46
N ASN A 36 0.68 10.22 -10.73
CA ASN A 36 0.14 8.85 -10.82
C ASN A 36 0.77 8.03 -11.95
N ALA A 37 1.54 8.65 -12.84
CA ALA A 37 2.41 7.94 -13.78
C ALA A 37 3.39 6.99 -13.06
N LEU A 38 3.87 7.33 -11.85
CA LEU A 38 4.82 6.50 -11.09
C LEU A 38 4.20 5.18 -10.58
N PRO A 39 3.05 5.17 -9.86
CA PRO A 39 2.38 3.93 -9.47
C PRO A 39 1.92 3.10 -10.69
N ILE A 40 1.51 3.73 -11.79
CA ILE A 40 1.24 3.01 -13.05
C ILE A 40 2.52 2.36 -13.59
N GLY A 41 3.65 3.06 -13.53
CA GLY A 41 4.95 2.53 -13.89
C GLY A 41 5.31 1.26 -13.12
N HIS A 42 5.04 1.20 -11.81
CA HIS A 42 5.29 -0.02 -11.02
C HIS A 42 4.46 -1.21 -11.52
N ILE A 43 3.20 -1.00 -11.91
CA ILE A 43 2.36 -2.06 -12.49
C ILE A 43 2.89 -2.51 -13.84
N LEU A 44 3.26 -1.57 -14.72
CA LEU A 44 3.82 -1.90 -16.03
C LEU A 44 5.16 -2.63 -15.92
N CYS A 45 6.02 -2.23 -14.99
CA CYS A 45 7.27 -2.94 -14.67
C CYS A 45 6.99 -4.36 -14.17
N TYR A 46 5.99 -4.55 -13.30
CA TYR A 46 5.60 -5.89 -12.84
C TYR A 46 5.14 -6.76 -14.00
N LEU A 47 4.22 -6.26 -14.84
CA LEU A 47 3.69 -7.01 -15.98
C LEU A 47 4.79 -7.34 -17.00
N GLY A 48 5.66 -6.39 -17.31
CA GLY A 48 6.77 -6.59 -18.24
C GLY A 48 7.79 -7.61 -17.71
N LEU A 49 8.17 -7.49 -16.43
CA LEU A 49 9.10 -8.42 -15.79
C LEU A 49 8.49 -9.81 -15.64
N PHE A 50 7.19 -9.89 -15.34
CA PHE A 50 6.47 -11.15 -15.23
C PHE A 50 6.36 -11.85 -16.58
N ALA A 51 6.02 -11.11 -17.65
CA ALA A 51 6.01 -11.63 -19.01
C ALA A 51 7.40 -12.14 -19.44
N PHE A 52 8.46 -11.38 -19.12
CA PHE A 52 9.84 -11.82 -19.33
C PHE A 52 10.16 -13.11 -18.56
N ALA A 53 9.77 -13.18 -17.29
CA ALA A 53 10.02 -14.35 -16.44
C ALA A 53 9.36 -15.62 -16.99
N LEU A 54 8.16 -15.49 -17.59
CA LEU A 54 7.45 -16.60 -18.19
C LEU A 54 7.98 -16.99 -19.57
N THR A 55 8.36 -16.04 -20.43
CA THR A 55 8.66 -16.33 -21.85
C THR A 55 10.14 -16.43 -22.18
N SER A 56 11.04 -15.77 -21.44
CA SER A 56 12.47 -15.74 -21.77
C SER A 56 13.13 -17.09 -21.47
N PRO A 57 13.88 -17.71 -22.39
CA PRO A 57 14.58 -18.97 -22.11
C PRO A 57 15.60 -18.83 -20.97
N TRP A 58 16.11 -17.62 -20.74
CA TRP A 58 17.13 -17.32 -19.73
C TRP A 58 16.59 -17.03 -18.33
N SER A 59 15.26 -16.92 -18.14
CA SER A 59 14.69 -16.46 -16.87
C SER A 59 15.04 -17.37 -15.69
N MET A 60 15.25 -18.67 -15.94
CA MET A 60 15.59 -19.67 -14.92
C MET A 60 17.09 -19.76 -14.61
N ALA A 61 17.96 -19.06 -15.36
CA ALA A 61 19.38 -19.02 -15.03
C ALA A 61 19.57 -18.28 -13.69
N PRO A 62 20.33 -18.81 -12.70
CA PRO A 62 20.38 -18.23 -11.35
C PRO A 62 20.67 -16.72 -11.29
N LEU A 63 21.60 -16.24 -12.12
CA LEU A 63 21.97 -14.82 -12.22
C LEU A 63 20.84 -13.90 -12.72
N VAL A 64 19.85 -14.46 -13.43
CA VAL A 64 18.66 -13.75 -13.92
C VAL A 64 17.45 -14.00 -13.01
N ALA A 65 17.29 -15.24 -12.55
CA ALA A 65 16.17 -15.69 -11.73
C ALA A 65 16.12 -14.94 -10.39
N VAL A 66 17.25 -14.83 -9.68
CA VAL A 66 17.29 -14.21 -8.35
C VAL A 66 16.91 -12.72 -8.40
N PRO A 67 17.50 -11.88 -9.29
CA PRO A 67 17.06 -10.50 -9.43
C PRO A 67 15.61 -10.37 -9.92
N THR A 68 15.18 -11.19 -10.89
CA THR A 68 13.81 -11.19 -11.42
C THR A 68 12.80 -11.51 -10.32
N PHE A 69 13.04 -12.58 -9.55
CA PHE A 69 12.24 -12.96 -8.39
C PHE A 69 12.16 -11.84 -7.36
N THR A 70 13.31 -11.26 -7.00
CA THR A 70 13.38 -10.20 -6.00
C THR A 70 12.60 -8.97 -6.43
N LEU A 71 12.78 -8.53 -7.67
CA LEU A 71 12.05 -7.37 -8.22
C LEU A 71 10.55 -7.64 -8.33
N LEU A 72 10.13 -8.84 -8.77
CA LEU A 72 8.73 -9.22 -8.78
C LEU A 72 8.13 -9.19 -7.37
N LEU A 73 8.85 -9.69 -6.37
CA LEU A 73 8.40 -9.65 -4.98
C LEU A 73 8.25 -8.21 -4.47
N LEU A 74 9.23 -7.34 -4.72
CA LEU A 74 9.16 -5.93 -4.32
C LEU A 74 8.03 -5.17 -5.02
N LEU A 75 7.82 -5.45 -6.31
CA LEU A 75 6.71 -4.87 -7.07
C LEU A 75 5.36 -5.42 -6.60
N SER A 76 5.25 -6.70 -6.23
CA SER A 76 4.03 -7.26 -5.63
C SER A 76 3.67 -6.56 -4.31
N TYR A 77 4.66 -6.28 -3.44
CA TYR A 77 4.45 -5.49 -2.23
C TYR A 77 4.03 -4.05 -2.55
N SER A 78 4.73 -3.41 -3.48
CA SER A 78 4.42 -2.04 -3.90
C SER A 78 3.00 -1.93 -4.46
N ILE A 79 2.59 -2.87 -5.32
CA ILE A 79 1.26 -2.86 -5.93
C ILE A 79 0.19 -3.15 -4.87
N THR A 80 0.40 -4.13 -3.99
CA THR A 80 -0.62 -4.55 -3.02
C THR A 80 -0.78 -3.58 -1.85
N ILE A 81 0.31 -3.18 -1.21
CA ILE A 81 0.31 -2.35 0.02
C ILE A 81 0.43 -0.85 -0.31
N GLY A 82 0.99 -0.49 -1.47
CA GLY A 82 1.11 0.89 -1.93
C GLY A 82 0.01 1.29 -2.92
N VAL A 83 0.08 0.78 -4.15
CA VAL A 83 -0.75 1.23 -5.29
C VAL A 83 -2.23 0.92 -5.10
N LEU A 84 -2.58 -0.33 -4.80
CA LEU A 84 -3.96 -0.73 -4.56
C LEU A 84 -4.55 -0.02 -3.33
N HIS A 85 -3.75 0.11 -2.27
CA HIS A 85 -4.13 0.82 -1.06
C HIS A 85 -4.52 2.27 -1.34
N MET A 86 -3.64 3.05 -1.98
CA MET A 86 -3.96 4.45 -2.33
C MET A 86 -5.11 4.53 -3.35
N HIS A 87 -5.14 3.61 -4.32
CA HIS A 87 -6.13 3.60 -5.38
C HIS A 87 -7.54 3.38 -4.83
N ALA A 88 -7.66 2.54 -3.80
CA ALA A 88 -8.93 2.28 -3.11
C ALA A 88 -9.46 3.52 -2.37
N HIS A 89 -8.57 4.37 -1.83
CA HIS A 89 -8.93 5.66 -1.23
C HIS A 89 -9.26 6.70 -2.28
N ARG A 90 -8.37 6.89 -3.26
CA ARG A 90 -8.46 7.91 -4.31
C ARG A 90 -8.09 7.29 -5.67
N PRO A 91 -9.04 7.24 -6.64
CA PRO A 91 -8.77 6.69 -7.96
C PRO A 91 -7.59 7.39 -8.67
N LEU A 92 -6.76 6.64 -9.41
CA LEU A 92 -5.56 7.20 -10.04
C LEU A 92 -5.86 7.90 -11.37
N PHE A 93 -6.96 7.54 -12.03
CA PHE A 93 -7.47 8.15 -13.26
C PHE A 93 -8.73 8.95 -12.99
N VAL A 94 -9.02 9.93 -13.85
CA VAL A 94 -10.32 10.61 -13.88
C VAL A 94 -11.41 9.70 -14.45
N GLY A 95 -11.07 8.87 -15.45
CA GLY A 95 -12.03 8.02 -16.16
C GLY A 95 -12.32 6.70 -15.43
N ALA A 96 -13.59 6.37 -15.26
CA ALA A 96 -14.03 5.12 -14.62
C ALA A 96 -13.54 3.85 -15.34
N GLY A 97 -13.45 3.87 -16.68
CA GLY A 97 -12.96 2.73 -17.46
C GLY A 97 -11.48 2.42 -17.19
N ALA A 98 -10.63 3.44 -17.15
CA ALA A 98 -9.20 3.27 -16.87
C ALA A 98 -8.96 2.78 -15.43
N ASN A 99 -9.71 3.33 -14.46
CA ASN A 99 -9.68 2.81 -13.08
C ASN A 99 -10.16 1.36 -13.01
N ARG A 100 -11.16 0.96 -13.81
CA ARG A 100 -11.63 -0.42 -13.83
C ARG A 100 -10.58 -1.41 -14.35
N VAL A 101 -9.82 -1.01 -15.37
CA VAL A 101 -8.67 -1.80 -15.85
C VAL A 101 -7.61 -1.88 -14.74
N LEU A 102 -7.32 -0.75 -14.11
CA LEU A 102 -6.34 -0.67 -13.03
C LEU A 102 -6.70 -1.57 -11.84
N ASP A 103 -7.97 -1.63 -11.44
CA ASP A 103 -8.46 -2.54 -10.39
C ASP A 103 -8.07 -4.00 -10.66
N VAL A 104 -8.28 -4.48 -11.90
CA VAL A 104 -7.94 -5.85 -12.31
C VAL A 104 -6.42 -6.05 -12.25
N LEU A 105 -5.64 -5.10 -12.78
CA LEU A 105 -4.18 -5.20 -12.81
C LEU A 105 -3.58 -5.21 -11.39
N CYS A 106 -4.11 -4.40 -10.47
CA CYS A 106 -3.70 -4.40 -9.08
C CYS A 106 -4.08 -5.70 -8.34
N CYS A 107 -5.09 -6.43 -8.81
CA CYS A 107 -5.51 -7.71 -8.24
C CYS A 107 -4.55 -8.85 -8.63
N VAL A 108 -3.78 -8.73 -9.70
CA VAL A 108 -2.90 -9.81 -10.21
C VAL A 108 -1.89 -10.31 -9.18
N PRO A 109 -1.11 -9.48 -8.46
CA PRO A 109 -0.01 -9.98 -7.64
C PRO A 109 -0.44 -10.68 -6.34
N SER A 110 -1.66 -10.44 -5.85
CA SER A 110 -2.10 -10.88 -4.52
C SER A 110 -3.55 -11.37 -4.46
N TRP A 111 -4.30 -11.33 -5.55
CA TRP A 111 -5.74 -11.66 -5.60
C TRP A 111 -6.61 -10.82 -4.66
N LEU A 112 -6.08 -9.68 -4.23
CA LEU A 112 -6.77 -8.68 -3.45
C LEU A 112 -7.41 -7.69 -4.43
N SER A 113 -8.74 -7.74 -4.57
CA SER A 113 -9.44 -6.81 -5.47
C SER A 113 -9.58 -5.41 -4.84
N ALA A 114 -9.72 -4.38 -5.66
CA ALA A 114 -10.04 -3.03 -5.18
C ALA A 114 -11.36 -2.97 -4.41
N ALA A 115 -12.34 -3.81 -4.77
CA ALA A 115 -13.59 -3.94 -4.03
C ALA A 115 -13.39 -4.50 -2.61
N GLU A 116 -12.49 -5.47 -2.46
CA GLU A 116 -12.10 -6.04 -1.16
C GLU A 116 -11.35 -5.00 -0.32
N MET A 117 -10.31 -4.37 -0.88
CA MET A 117 -9.56 -3.29 -0.23
C MET A 117 -10.49 -2.16 0.24
N ARG A 118 -11.40 -1.70 -0.62
CA ARG A 118 -12.35 -0.65 -0.25
C ARG A 118 -13.32 -1.09 0.85
N THR A 119 -13.74 -2.35 0.85
CA THR A 119 -14.73 -2.84 1.81
C THR A 119 -14.15 -2.98 3.21
N VAL A 120 -12.95 -3.57 3.33
CA VAL A 120 -12.33 -3.81 4.64
C VAL A 120 -11.51 -2.61 5.08
N HIS A 121 -10.58 -2.14 4.25
CA HIS A 121 -9.68 -1.06 4.65
C HIS A 121 -10.40 0.29 4.70
N VAL A 122 -10.93 0.76 3.57
CA VAL A 122 -11.45 2.14 3.46
C VAL A 122 -12.75 2.34 4.26
N VAL A 123 -13.67 1.37 4.23
CA VAL A 123 -15.00 1.53 4.85
C VAL A 123 -15.04 1.06 6.30
N ASN A 124 -14.35 -0.03 6.64
CA ASN A 124 -14.40 -0.60 8.00
C ASN A 124 -13.22 -0.13 8.85
N HIS A 125 -11.98 -0.43 8.44
CA HIS A 125 -10.80 -0.13 9.24
C HIS A 125 -10.64 1.38 9.52
N HIS A 126 -10.73 2.24 8.50
CA HIS A 126 -10.68 3.71 8.71
C HIS A 126 -11.80 4.27 9.57
N ARG A 127 -12.93 3.56 9.69
CA ARG A 127 -14.04 3.98 10.56
C ARG A 127 -13.78 3.65 12.03
N PHE A 128 -13.15 2.50 12.30
CA PHE A 128 -13.00 1.97 13.65
C PHE A 128 -11.58 2.09 14.20
N ASP A 129 -10.59 2.36 13.34
CA ASP A 129 -9.19 2.66 13.66
C ASP A 129 -8.56 1.63 14.61
N ASP A 130 -8.59 0.35 14.22
CA ASP A 130 -8.19 -0.82 15.03
C ASP A 130 -9.05 -1.06 16.29
N GLY A 131 -10.04 -0.21 16.55
CA GLY A 131 -10.94 -0.28 17.70
C GLY A 131 -12.14 -1.23 17.54
N PRO A 132 -13.07 -1.22 18.51
CA PRO A 132 -14.25 -2.08 18.50
C PRO A 132 -15.10 -1.87 17.23
N GLY A 133 -15.32 -2.96 16.47
CA GLY A 133 -16.04 -2.94 15.19
C GLY A 133 -15.14 -3.06 13.97
N ASP A 134 -13.83 -2.87 14.13
CA ASP A 134 -12.84 -3.19 13.12
C ASP A 134 -12.69 -4.71 12.98
N VAL A 135 -12.98 -5.24 11.78
CA VAL A 135 -12.85 -6.69 11.50
C VAL A 135 -11.39 -7.14 11.43
N THR A 136 -10.49 -6.18 11.24
CA THR A 136 -9.04 -6.32 11.25
C THR A 136 -8.41 -5.80 12.55
N SER A 137 -9.21 -5.61 13.61
CA SER A 137 -8.69 -5.19 14.92
C SER A 137 -7.59 -6.14 15.41
N THR A 138 -6.49 -5.56 15.86
CA THR A 138 -5.41 -6.27 16.53
C THR A 138 -5.59 -6.35 18.05
N VAL A 139 -6.66 -5.73 18.59
CA VAL A 139 -7.03 -5.83 19.99
C VAL A 139 -7.22 -7.31 20.37
N THR A 140 -6.59 -7.70 21.47
CA THR A 140 -6.43 -9.07 21.95
C THR A 140 -5.46 -9.97 21.16
N TYR A 141 -4.84 -9.49 20.09
CA TYR A 141 -3.84 -10.20 19.30
C TYR A 141 -2.45 -9.56 19.39
N GLU A 142 -2.16 -8.83 20.45
CA GLU A 142 -0.99 -7.96 20.55
C GLU A 142 0.32 -8.72 20.72
N ARG A 143 0.31 -9.98 21.17
CA ARG A 143 1.54 -10.74 21.50
C ARG A 143 1.41 -12.26 21.41
N GLY A 144 2.57 -12.92 21.31
CA GLY A 144 2.71 -14.37 21.45
C GLY A 144 1.98 -15.17 20.35
N LEU A 145 1.45 -16.35 20.71
CA LEU A 145 0.75 -17.22 19.76
C LEU A 145 -0.50 -16.59 19.16
N ARG A 146 -1.15 -15.67 19.89
CA ARG A 146 -2.33 -14.94 19.38
C ARG A 146 -1.93 -14.01 18.23
N ALA A 147 -0.83 -13.28 18.36
CA ALA A 147 -0.28 -12.46 17.29
C ALA A 147 0.07 -13.29 16.05
N LEU A 148 0.75 -14.43 16.22
CA LEU A 148 1.05 -15.35 15.12
C LEU A 148 -0.22 -15.89 14.44
N TRP A 149 -1.23 -16.25 15.26
CA TRP A 149 -2.52 -16.70 14.77
C TRP A 149 -3.26 -15.63 13.96
N TYR A 150 -3.25 -14.38 14.41
CA TYR A 150 -3.79 -13.24 13.66
C TYR A 150 -3.06 -13.07 12.33
N TRP A 151 -1.73 -13.00 12.37
CA TRP A 151 -0.86 -12.82 11.20
C TRP A 151 -1.18 -13.85 10.11
N LEU A 152 -1.11 -15.15 10.43
CA LEU A 152 -1.30 -16.21 9.44
C LEU A 152 -2.73 -16.29 8.88
N ARG A 153 -3.71 -15.74 9.60
CA ARG A 153 -5.11 -15.73 9.20
C ARG A 153 -5.57 -14.42 8.58
N TYR A 154 -4.73 -13.40 8.50
CA TYR A 154 -5.15 -12.07 8.07
C TYR A 154 -5.89 -12.09 6.72
N ALA A 155 -5.34 -12.80 5.72
CA ALA A 155 -5.99 -12.97 4.42
C ALA A 155 -7.39 -13.61 4.52
N TYR A 156 -7.54 -14.62 5.40
CA TYR A 156 -8.84 -15.24 5.67
C TYR A 156 -9.82 -14.27 6.37
N ILE A 157 -9.34 -13.50 7.35
CA ILE A 157 -10.14 -12.49 8.07
C ILE A 157 -10.72 -11.48 7.07
N VAL A 158 -9.85 -10.88 6.25
CA VAL A 158 -10.20 -9.90 5.21
C VAL A 158 -11.19 -10.50 4.20
N ARG A 159 -10.91 -11.69 3.67
CA ARG A 159 -11.77 -12.36 2.68
C ARG A 159 -13.13 -12.71 3.26
N ARG A 160 -13.18 -13.25 4.49
CA ARG A 160 -14.43 -13.60 5.17
C ARG A 160 -15.28 -12.36 5.44
N ALA A 161 -14.67 -11.28 5.95
CA ALA A 161 -15.37 -10.02 6.20
C ALA A 161 -15.93 -9.43 4.89
N THR A 162 -15.14 -9.48 3.82
CA THR A 162 -15.56 -9.02 2.48
C THR A 162 -16.73 -9.82 1.96
N VAL A 163 -16.70 -11.15 2.02
CA VAL A 163 -17.82 -11.98 1.56
C VAL A 163 -19.08 -11.72 2.39
N ARG A 164 -18.97 -11.70 3.73
CA ARG A 164 -20.11 -11.38 4.62
C ARG A 164 -20.69 -10.00 4.31
N SER A 165 -19.84 -9.02 4.00
CA SER A 165 -20.28 -7.68 3.64
C SER A 165 -20.86 -7.62 2.22
N LEU A 166 -20.22 -8.15 1.19
CA LEU A 166 -20.70 -7.96 -0.18
C LEU A 166 -21.92 -8.83 -0.52
N PHE A 167 -22.12 -9.95 0.17
CA PHE A 167 -23.16 -10.93 -0.12
C PHE A 167 -24.28 -11.00 0.93
N ALA A 168 -24.36 -10.06 1.87
CA ALA A 168 -25.49 -10.00 2.79
C ALA A 168 -26.83 -9.84 2.05
N ALA A 169 -27.90 -10.44 2.57
CA ALA A 169 -29.23 -10.39 1.97
C ALA A 169 -29.76 -8.94 1.83
N ASP A 170 -29.39 -8.08 2.78
CA ASP A 170 -29.75 -6.67 2.85
C ASP A 170 -28.71 -5.73 2.20
N ALA A 171 -27.80 -6.27 1.38
CA ALA A 171 -26.72 -5.48 0.79
C ALA A 171 -27.24 -4.30 -0.04
N SER A 172 -26.84 -3.07 0.32
CA SER A 172 -27.18 -1.84 -0.40
C SER A 172 -26.77 -1.87 -1.88
N ALA A 173 -27.32 -0.96 -2.70
CA ALA A 173 -26.97 -0.85 -4.12
C ALA A 173 -25.46 -0.70 -4.36
N GLN A 174 -24.78 0.09 -3.52
CA GLN A 174 -23.32 0.25 -3.56
C GLN A 174 -22.57 -1.05 -3.22
N ARG A 175 -23.04 -1.81 -2.20
CA ARG A 175 -22.45 -3.13 -1.86
C ARG A 175 -22.67 -4.13 -3.00
N ARG A 176 -23.83 -4.11 -3.67
CA ARG A 176 -24.09 -4.96 -4.85
C ARG A 176 -23.20 -4.62 -6.04
N LEU A 177 -22.92 -3.33 -6.28
CA LEU A 177 -21.94 -2.91 -7.29
C LEU A 177 -20.53 -3.40 -6.93
N ARG A 178 -20.08 -3.21 -5.69
CA ARG A 178 -18.79 -3.72 -5.22
C ARG A 178 -18.71 -5.25 -5.29
N ARG A 179 -19.80 -5.97 -5.01
CA ARG A 179 -19.90 -7.42 -5.20
C ARG A 179 -19.63 -7.81 -6.65
N ARG A 180 -20.24 -7.12 -7.62
CA ARG A 180 -20.01 -7.37 -9.05
C ARG A 180 -18.54 -7.17 -9.39
N THR A 181 -17.95 -6.06 -8.95
CA THR A 181 -16.53 -5.75 -9.11
C THR A 181 -15.63 -6.85 -8.53
N PHE A 182 -15.88 -7.26 -7.28
CA PHE A 182 -15.17 -8.32 -6.58
C PHE A 182 -15.20 -9.65 -7.34
N VAL A 183 -16.39 -10.09 -7.77
CA VAL A 183 -16.55 -11.36 -8.50
C VAL A 183 -15.83 -11.28 -9.84
N ILE A 184 -16.02 -10.21 -10.62
CA ILE A 184 -15.37 -10.08 -11.93
C ILE A 184 -13.85 -10.05 -11.79
N ASP A 185 -13.30 -9.22 -10.90
CA ASP A 185 -11.84 -9.12 -10.70
C ASP A 185 -11.24 -10.46 -10.33
N LEU A 186 -11.82 -11.11 -9.32
CA LEU A 186 -11.29 -12.35 -8.81
C LEU A 186 -11.43 -13.48 -9.84
N SER A 187 -12.58 -13.61 -10.51
CA SER A 187 -12.79 -14.63 -11.53
C SER A 187 -11.84 -14.46 -12.72
N LEU A 188 -11.63 -13.23 -13.21
CA LEU A 188 -10.70 -12.96 -14.30
C LEU A 188 -9.26 -13.31 -13.92
N VAL A 189 -8.80 -12.85 -12.75
CA VAL A 189 -7.43 -13.12 -12.29
C VAL A 189 -7.23 -14.62 -12.00
N LEU A 190 -8.17 -15.29 -11.35
CA LEU A 190 -8.09 -16.73 -11.09
C LEU A 190 -8.02 -17.53 -12.38
N ALA A 191 -8.87 -17.22 -13.37
CA ALA A 191 -8.85 -17.89 -14.66
C ALA A 191 -7.52 -17.68 -15.39
N ALA A 192 -7.05 -16.43 -15.49
CA ALA A 192 -5.80 -16.10 -16.16
C ALA A 192 -4.59 -16.77 -15.49
N MET A 193 -4.48 -16.69 -14.16
CA MET A 193 -3.36 -17.29 -13.42
C MET A 193 -3.44 -18.82 -13.40
N GLY A 194 -4.64 -19.40 -13.45
CA GLY A 194 -4.85 -20.83 -13.62
C GLY A 194 -4.32 -21.32 -14.97
N VAL A 195 -4.67 -20.64 -16.06
CA VAL A 195 -4.16 -20.95 -17.40
C VAL A 195 -2.63 -20.79 -17.44
N LEU A 196 -2.08 -19.69 -16.95
CA LEU A 196 -0.63 -19.49 -16.94
C LEU A 196 0.10 -20.55 -16.10
N THR A 197 -0.49 -20.98 -14.98
CA THR A 197 0.06 -22.07 -14.15
C THR A 197 0.06 -23.40 -14.88
N ALA A 198 -0.98 -23.71 -15.64
CA ALA A 198 -1.01 -24.93 -16.46
C ALA A 198 0.02 -24.89 -17.60
N VAL A 199 0.22 -23.72 -18.23
CA VAL A 199 1.15 -23.56 -19.36
C VAL A 199 2.62 -23.47 -18.91
N PHE A 200 2.90 -22.80 -17.78
CA PHE A 200 4.26 -22.53 -17.29
C PHE A 200 4.47 -22.96 -15.83
N PRO A 201 4.25 -24.23 -15.45
CA PRO A 201 4.12 -24.64 -14.05
C PRO A 201 5.33 -24.28 -13.18
N LEU A 202 6.55 -24.60 -13.62
CA LEU A 202 7.76 -24.31 -12.85
C LEU A 202 8.05 -22.80 -12.75
N ARG A 203 7.87 -22.06 -13.85
CA ARG A 203 8.09 -20.60 -13.86
C ARG A 203 7.05 -19.88 -13.02
N MET A 204 5.79 -20.34 -13.05
CA MET A 204 4.74 -19.83 -12.19
C MET A 204 5.00 -20.14 -10.73
N LEU A 205 5.48 -21.34 -10.40
CA LEU A 205 5.86 -21.66 -9.02
C LEU A 205 6.89 -20.65 -8.49
N VAL A 206 7.98 -20.44 -9.24
CA VAL A 206 9.09 -19.58 -8.82
C VAL A 206 8.73 -18.09 -8.87
N PHE A 207 8.19 -17.61 -9.98
CA PHE A 207 8.03 -16.17 -10.23
C PHE A 207 6.64 -15.61 -9.89
N TYR A 208 5.66 -16.48 -9.59
CA TYR A 208 4.31 -16.04 -9.21
C TYR A 208 3.89 -16.56 -7.84
N TRP A 209 3.79 -17.88 -7.65
CA TRP A 209 3.21 -18.48 -6.45
C TRP A 209 4.05 -18.27 -5.18
N VAL A 210 5.37 -18.38 -5.28
CA VAL A 210 6.24 -18.06 -4.14
C VAL A 210 6.15 -16.55 -3.78
N PRO A 211 6.31 -15.59 -4.72
CA PRO A 211 6.10 -14.17 -4.42
C PRO A 211 4.69 -13.86 -3.91
N PHE A 212 3.66 -14.52 -4.44
CA PHE A 212 2.27 -14.40 -3.99
C PHE A 212 2.13 -14.79 -2.52
N LEU A 213 2.67 -15.94 -2.11
CA LEU A 213 2.63 -16.40 -0.72
C LEU A 213 3.39 -15.43 0.19
N LEU A 214 4.58 -14.99 -0.21
CA LEU A 214 5.37 -14.02 0.56
C LEU A 214 4.67 -12.66 0.66
N THR A 215 3.92 -12.25 -0.38
CA THR A 215 3.06 -11.07 -0.39
C THR A 215 1.96 -11.15 0.66
N HIS A 216 1.26 -12.28 0.75
CA HIS A 216 0.23 -12.51 1.77
C HIS A 216 0.79 -12.57 3.18
N LEU A 217 1.89 -13.31 3.40
CA LEU A 217 2.54 -13.38 4.71
C LEU A 217 2.98 -11.98 5.15
N THR A 218 3.64 -11.22 4.29
CA THR A 218 4.08 -9.87 4.65
C THR A 218 2.90 -8.92 4.86
N SER A 219 1.81 -9.04 4.10
CA SER A 219 0.62 -8.19 4.27
C SER A 219 -0.08 -8.44 5.62
N GLY A 220 -0.21 -9.71 6.03
CA GLY A 220 -0.76 -10.02 7.35
C GLY A 220 0.14 -9.58 8.49
N TYR A 221 1.45 -9.70 8.30
CA TYR A 221 2.43 -9.19 9.25
C TYR A 221 2.40 -7.65 9.30
N PHE A 222 2.26 -6.98 8.16
CA PHE A 222 2.14 -5.53 8.07
C PHE A 222 0.92 -5.03 8.83
N ALA A 223 -0.26 -5.62 8.58
CA ALA A 223 -1.49 -5.25 9.27
C ALA A 223 -1.38 -5.43 10.79
N TRP A 224 -0.70 -6.48 11.25
CA TRP A 224 -0.42 -6.66 12.67
C TRP A 224 0.57 -5.61 13.18
N LEU A 225 1.70 -5.45 12.50
CA LEU A 225 2.81 -4.59 12.92
C LEU A 225 2.43 -3.12 12.98
N THR A 226 1.54 -2.66 12.10
CA THR A 226 1.13 -1.26 12.08
C THR A 226 0.23 -0.90 13.25
N HIS A 227 -0.46 -1.84 13.91
CA HIS A 227 -1.40 -1.52 14.99
C HIS A 227 -1.07 -2.19 16.32
N ALA A 228 -0.82 -3.51 16.37
CA ALA A 228 -0.65 -4.23 17.64
C ALA A 228 0.45 -3.65 18.56
N PRO A 229 1.65 -3.27 18.05
CA PRO A 229 2.67 -2.66 18.87
C PRO A 229 2.41 -1.18 19.19
N ALA A 230 1.55 -0.51 18.42
CA ALA A 230 1.10 0.83 18.71
C ALA A 230 0.00 0.75 19.77
N ARG A 231 0.38 0.95 21.04
CA ARG A 231 -0.59 0.98 22.12
C ARG A 231 -1.63 2.07 21.82
N ALA A 232 -2.88 1.87 22.25
CA ALA A 232 -3.87 2.94 22.19
C ALA A 232 -3.37 4.13 23.03
N PHE A 233 -3.33 5.31 22.42
CA PHE A 233 -3.00 6.56 23.10
C PHE A 233 -4.20 7.49 23.05
N GLU A 234 -4.40 8.30 24.10
CA GLU A 234 -5.44 9.32 24.08
C GLU A 234 -5.16 10.36 23.00
N GLY A 235 -6.11 10.58 22.07
CA GLY A 235 -6.06 11.67 21.10
C GLY A 235 -5.14 11.50 19.88
N GLY A 236 -4.45 10.35 19.72
CA GLY A 236 -3.54 10.06 18.59
C GLY A 236 -3.92 8.80 17.79
N SER A 237 -3.36 8.68 16.58
CA SER A 237 -3.47 7.44 15.80
C SER A 237 -2.69 6.32 16.48
N ALA A 238 -3.36 5.21 16.78
CA ALA A 238 -2.73 3.98 17.30
C ALA A 238 -2.03 3.23 16.17
N SER A 239 -0.97 3.85 15.61
CA SER A 239 -0.25 3.24 14.50
C SER A 239 1.27 3.43 14.55
N ILE A 240 2.00 2.39 14.15
CA ILE A 240 3.45 2.44 13.90
C ILE A 240 3.72 3.18 12.59
N ASN A 241 4.65 4.14 12.63
CA ASN A 241 5.07 4.94 11.49
C ASN A 241 6.44 4.47 11.00
N THR A 242 6.49 3.84 9.83
CA THR A 242 7.70 3.32 9.21
C THR A 242 8.31 4.38 8.27
N VAL A 243 9.18 5.23 8.80
CA VAL A 243 9.61 6.49 8.16
C VAL A 243 10.83 6.37 7.23
N GLY A 244 11.22 5.15 6.86
CA GLY A 244 12.38 4.93 5.98
C GLY A 244 12.14 5.41 4.55
N ASN A 245 13.06 6.20 3.98
CA ASN A 245 12.88 6.81 2.66
C ASN A 245 12.75 5.77 1.52
N VAL A 246 13.56 4.70 1.53
CA VAL A 246 13.52 3.65 0.50
C VAL A 246 12.20 2.89 0.54
N LEU A 247 11.71 2.55 1.73
CA LEU A 247 10.38 1.96 1.89
C LEU A 247 9.31 2.89 1.31
N ASN A 248 9.32 4.15 1.75
CA ASN A 248 8.31 5.13 1.36
C ASN A 248 8.36 5.48 -0.13
N PHE A 249 9.45 5.19 -0.83
CA PHE A 249 9.48 5.19 -2.29
C PHE A 249 8.57 4.10 -2.88
N PHE A 250 8.69 2.86 -2.41
CA PHE A 250 7.89 1.73 -2.91
C PHE A 250 6.43 1.75 -2.47
N ILE A 251 6.13 2.31 -1.29
CA ILE A 251 4.75 2.42 -0.79
C ILE A 251 4.21 3.84 -0.85
N PHE A 252 4.86 4.76 -1.56
CA PHE A 252 4.34 6.11 -1.82
C PHE A 252 3.96 6.89 -0.57
N ASN A 253 4.92 7.09 0.33
CA ASN A 253 4.75 7.79 1.61
C ASN A 253 3.73 7.15 2.59
N GLN A 254 3.18 5.96 2.28
CA GLN A 254 2.20 5.29 3.16
C GLN A 254 2.81 4.77 4.48
N GLY A 255 4.13 4.85 4.66
CA GLY A 255 4.79 4.54 5.92
C GLY A 255 4.54 5.60 6.99
N TYR A 256 4.12 6.81 6.61
CA TYR A 256 3.59 7.84 7.51
C TYR A 256 2.14 7.52 7.90
N HIS A 257 1.96 6.36 8.52
CA HIS A 257 0.66 5.73 8.77
C HIS A 257 -0.29 6.59 9.60
N SER A 258 0.22 7.34 10.60
CA SER A 258 -0.60 8.25 11.39
C SER A 258 -1.12 9.43 10.57
N VAL A 259 -0.32 9.95 9.63
CA VAL A 259 -0.79 10.97 8.67
C VAL A 259 -1.86 10.38 7.76
N HIS A 260 -1.67 9.14 7.31
CA HIS A 260 -2.66 8.42 6.51
C HIS A 260 -4.00 8.24 7.25
N HIS A 261 -3.98 7.80 8.50
CA HIS A 261 -5.20 7.65 9.32
C HIS A 261 -5.88 8.98 9.62
N ARG A 262 -5.10 10.04 9.81
CA ARG A 262 -5.64 11.39 9.99
C ARG A 262 -6.26 11.94 8.70
N TYR A 263 -5.71 11.61 7.54
CA TYR A 263 -6.11 12.13 6.23
C TYR A 263 -6.24 11.02 5.16
N PRO A 264 -7.19 10.08 5.27
CA PRO A 264 -7.21 8.86 4.44
C PRO A 264 -7.33 9.07 2.93
N GLY A 265 -7.93 10.18 2.50
CA GLY A 265 -8.08 10.56 1.09
C GLY A 265 -6.96 11.45 0.54
N ILE A 266 -5.93 11.75 1.32
CA ILE A 266 -4.82 12.61 0.89
C ILE A 266 -4.09 11.99 -0.29
N HIS A 267 -3.70 12.81 -1.27
CA HIS A 267 -2.85 12.29 -2.33
C HIS A 267 -1.46 11.96 -1.76
N TRP A 268 -0.86 10.86 -2.21
CA TRP A 268 0.43 10.40 -1.68
C TRP A 268 1.56 11.44 -1.81
N THR A 269 1.48 12.33 -2.80
CA THR A 269 2.42 13.45 -2.99
C THR A 269 2.21 14.62 -2.03
N GLU A 270 1.05 14.69 -1.39
CA GLU A 270 0.66 15.73 -0.43
C GLU A 270 0.94 15.29 1.02
N ILE A 271 1.19 14.00 1.27
CA ILE A 271 1.61 13.49 2.60
C ILE A 271 2.80 14.28 3.19
N PRO A 272 3.85 14.63 2.43
CA PRO A 272 4.97 15.41 2.99
C PRO A 272 4.56 16.82 3.49
N ASP A 273 3.45 17.39 3.02
CA ASP A 273 2.93 18.69 3.50
C ASP A 273 2.16 18.57 4.83
N LYS A 274 1.96 17.35 5.32
CA LYS A 274 1.28 17.04 6.59
C LYS A 274 2.20 16.41 7.63
N LEU A 275 3.52 16.47 7.42
CA LEU A 275 4.48 15.89 8.35
C LEU A 275 4.62 16.69 9.64
N ASP A 276 4.18 17.94 9.71
CA ASP A 276 4.04 18.68 10.96
C ASP A 276 3.21 17.90 12.00
N TYR A 277 2.20 17.15 11.55
CA TYR A 277 1.42 16.24 12.40
C TYR A 277 2.28 15.19 13.12
N MET A 278 3.38 14.74 12.50
CA MET A 278 4.29 13.76 13.08
C MET A 278 5.09 14.29 14.27
N LEU A 279 5.16 15.62 14.49
CA LEU A 279 5.82 16.20 15.67
C LEU A 279 5.01 15.98 16.95
N GLY A 280 3.69 15.79 16.84
CA GLY A 280 2.81 15.49 17.97
C GLY A 280 2.59 13.99 18.23
N ILE A 281 3.23 13.11 17.44
CA ILE A 281 3.11 11.66 17.61
C ILE A 281 4.13 11.18 18.64
N GLU A 282 3.74 10.19 19.46
CA GLU A 282 4.64 9.58 20.43
C GLU A 282 5.92 9.07 19.74
N PRO A 283 7.13 9.49 20.19
CA PRO A 283 8.37 9.14 19.51
C PRO A 283 8.59 7.63 19.40
N GLU A 284 8.05 6.86 20.35
CA GLU A 284 8.26 5.42 20.40
C GLU A 284 7.61 4.65 19.24
N VAL A 285 6.57 5.21 18.59
CA VAL A 285 5.91 4.59 17.43
C VAL A 285 6.49 5.05 16.08
N ILE A 286 7.53 5.88 16.09
CA ILE A 286 8.26 6.31 14.89
C ILE A 286 9.50 5.43 14.72
N VAL A 287 9.58 4.69 13.62
CA VAL A 287 10.56 3.58 13.51
C VAL A 287 11.30 3.55 12.16
N PRO A 288 12.57 3.12 12.13
CA PRO A 288 13.39 3.12 10.91
C PRO A 288 13.20 1.89 10.04
N TYR A 289 12.67 0.80 10.61
CA TYR A 289 12.79 -0.51 9.98
C TYR A 289 11.72 -0.73 8.93
N TRP A 290 12.08 -1.61 8.00
CA TRP A 290 11.21 -2.06 6.95
C TRP A 290 10.29 -3.16 7.47
N VAL A 291 9.05 -3.21 6.99
CA VAL A 291 8.12 -4.30 7.30
C VAL A 291 8.50 -5.50 6.44
N THR A 292 9.50 -6.26 6.89
CA THR A 292 9.96 -7.47 6.22
C THR A 292 9.80 -8.67 7.14
N LEU A 293 9.74 -9.86 6.53
CA LEU A 293 9.75 -11.14 7.26
C LEU A 293 10.96 -11.27 8.19
N HIS A 294 12.10 -10.63 7.87
CA HIS A 294 13.26 -10.60 8.78
C HIS A 294 12.94 -9.91 10.12
N SER A 295 12.00 -8.98 10.16
CA SER A 295 11.56 -8.38 11.42
C SER A 295 10.52 -9.22 12.15
N ALA A 296 9.97 -10.28 11.53
CA ALA A 296 8.86 -11.05 12.07
C ALA A 296 9.19 -11.82 13.36
N TRP A 297 10.47 -12.13 13.63
CA TRP A 297 10.88 -12.74 14.91
C TRP A 297 10.47 -11.89 16.11
N ARG A 298 10.33 -10.57 15.93
CA ARG A 298 9.96 -9.63 17.00
C ARG A 298 8.49 -9.76 17.43
N ILE A 299 7.67 -10.58 16.77
CA ILE A 299 6.31 -10.93 17.23
C ILE A 299 6.31 -11.55 18.65
N VAL A 300 7.43 -12.15 19.06
CA VAL A 300 7.62 -12.71 20.41
C VAL A 300 7.89 -11.63 21.46
N ALA A 301 8.27 -10.42 21.04
CA ALA A 301 8.56 -9.28 21.91
C ALA A 301 8.06 -7.97 21.26
N PRO A 302 6.74 -7.76 21.17
CA PRO A 302 6.15 -6.63 20.43
C PRO A 302 6.64 -5.26 20.89
N ASP A 303 6.97 -5.11 22.18
CA ASP A 303 7.53 -3.86 22.71
C ASP A 303 8.87 -3.47 22.05
N ARG A 304 9.62 -4.42 21.50
CA ARG A 304 10.87 -4.16 20.75
C ARG A 304 10.65 -3.56 19.37
N PHE A 305 9.41 -3.44 18.92
CA PHE A 305 9.07 -2.68 17.72
C PHE A 305 9.06 -1.18 17.97
N ARG A 306 8.94 -0.74 19.22
CA ARG A 306 8.98 0.68 19.57
C ARG A 306 10.41 1.18 19.72
N ASN A 307 10.67 2.43 19.35
CA ASN A 307 12.02 2.99 19.34
C ASN A 307 12.04 4.50 19.66
N ALA A 308 11.80 4.86 20.92
CA ALA A 308 11.79 6.26 21.36
C ALA A 308 13.08 7.02 20.99
N PRO A 309 14.31 6.48 21.20
CA PRO A 309 15.53 7.21 20.83
C PRO A 309 15.67 7.48 19.33
N PHE A 310 15.14 6.61 18.47
CA PHE A 310 15.09 6.89 17.04
C PHE A 310 14.04 7.96 16.73
N GLY A 311 12.81 7.80 17.23
CA GLY A 311 11.72 8.74 16.98
C GLY A 311 12.05 10.16 17.39
N THR A 312 12.61 10.37 18.59
CA THR A 312 13.01 11.71 19.06
C THR A 312 14.05 12.34 18.15
N ARG A 313 15.06 11.56 17.72
CA ARG A 313 16.09 12.05 16.77
C ARG A 313 15.49 12.36 15.40
N TRP A 314 14.53 11.57 14.95
CA TRP A 314 13.84 11.75 13.68
C TRP A 314 12.95 13.00 13.72
N GLN A 315 12.18 13.22 14.78
CA GLN A 315 11.35 14.42 14.96
C GLN A 315 12.19 15.70 15.05
N ALA A 316 13.28 15.69 15.81
CA ALA A 316 14.20 16.83 15.85
C ALA A 316 14.80 17.13 14.46
N ARG A 317 15.03 16.10 13.63
CA ARG A 317 15.46 16.27 12.25
C ARG A 317 14.34 16.83 11.38
N LEU A 318 13.13 16.31 11.50
CA LEU A 318 11.94 16.78 10.80
C LEU A 318 11.70 18.28 11.09
N GLU A 319 11.74 18.70 12.35
CA GLU A 319 11.56 20.08 12.75
C GLU A 319 12.57 21.02 12.06
N ARG A 320 13.87 20.67 12.07
CA ARG A 320 14.90 21.42 11.33
C ARG A 320 14.64 21.44 9.83
N ARG A 321 14.18 20.32 9.25
CA ARG A 321 13.88 20.19 7.82
C ARG A 321 12.68 21.05 7.42
N LEU A 322 11.62 21.07 8.24
CA LEU A 322 10.44 21.90 8.03
C LEU A 322 10.80 23.38 8.11
N ALA A 323 11.54 23.80 9.14
CA ALA A 323 12.02 25.17 9.29
C ALA A 323 12.88 25.62 8.08
N ALA A 324 13.66 24.70 7.51
CA ALA A 324 14.48 24.95 6.32
C ALA A 324 13.77 24.72 4.98
N GLY A 325 12.47 24.39 4.95
CA GLY A 325 11.73 24.09 3.72
C GLY A 325 12.28 22.89 2.92
N SER A 326 12.93 21.94 3.60
CA SER A 326 13.72 20.86 3.00
C SER A 326 13.25 19.45 3.37
N ALA A 327 12.03 19.31 3.90
CA ALA A 327 11.41 18.03 4.27
C ALA A 327 11.09 17.13 3.05
N ARG A 328 11.06 17.70 1.84
CA ARG A 328 10.87 16.98 0.57
C ARG A 328 12.20 16.65 -0.10
N SER A 329 12.25 15.55 -0.83
CA SER A 329 13.40 15.20 -1.67
C SER A 329 13.62 16.25 -2.77
N ARG A 330 14.86 16.72 -2.92
CA ARG A 330 15.22 17.67 -3.99
C ARG A 330 15.06 17.10 -5.39
N ARG A 331 15.23 15.78 -5.55
CA ARG A 331 15.18 15.10 -6.86
C ARG A 331 13.77 14.60 -7.18
N LEU A 332 13.05 14.12 -6.17
CA LEU A 332 11.70 13.59 -6.30
C LEU A 332 10.79 14.29 -5.28
N PRO A 333 10.37 15.54 -5.52
CA PRO A 333 9.68 16.35 -4.51
C PRO A 333 8.38 15.74 -3.99
N TRP A 334 7.82 14.76 -4.68
CA TRP A 334 6.70 13.95 -4.23
C TRP A 334 6.94 13.18 -2.92
N PHE A 335 8.19 12.87 -2.60
CA PHE A 335 8.56 12.07 -1.44
C PHE A 335 9.15 12.92 -0.32
N ALA A 336 8.83 12.52 0.91
CA ALA A 336 9.51 13.01 2.09
C ALA A 336 10.97 12.50 2.11
N TRP A 337 11.88 13.31 2.64
CA TRP A 337 13.27 12.93 2.85
C TRP A 337 13.81 13.56 4.13
N ILE A 338 13.60 12.87 5.25
CA ILE A 338 13.88 13.41 6.59
C ILE A 338 15.32 13.13 7.04
#